data_AF-A0A5N5IRL5-F1
#
_entry.id   AF-A0A5N5IRL5-F1
#
_cell.length_a   1.000
_cell.length_b   1.000
_cell.length_c   1.000
_cell.angle_alpha   90.00
_cell.angle_beta   90.00
_cell.angle_gamma   90.00
#
_symmetry.space_group_name_H-M   'P 1'
#
loop_
_entity.id
_entity.type
_entity.pdbx_description
1 polymer ?
#
loop_
_entity_poly.entity_id
_entity_poly.type
_entity_poly.pdbx_seq_one_letter_code
_entity_poly.pdbx_strand_id
1 'polypeptide(L)'
;MNQKNLEYLKDQIKYTGFGEGFEAPLKRMMEIEKPAFKLVHETKFGTDKVEARMNFSKSKQTDMYFFNSYQVSVQKENNPDEAMKQTFYINKGNNITLKEAYNLMEGRSVNKDLTNKEGQLYNAWLQMDFKQSDDNGNFKIQQYHQNYGYDLEATLSKHPIKELENETYKSNLIDSLKKGNLQSATFQNEGSEQKQYIEANPRFKTINIYDSNMQRVDNRQSKTEKQSEAQSRSAKQEHKGQQQPIADEAPDIPKAKKKRKRPTIT
;
A
#
# COMPACT_ATOMS: atom_id res chain seq x y z
N MET A 1 -20.05 -35.27 12.16
CA MET A 1 -19.34 -34.15 11.47
C MET A 1 -20.00 -33.87 10.12
N ASN A 2 -20.22 -32.59 9.78
CA ASN A 2 -20.79 -32.19 8.48
C ASN A 2 -19.71 -32.11 7.39
N GLN A 3 -19.67 -33.10 6.48
CA GLN A 3 -18.61 -33.20 5.46
C GLN A 3 -18.64 -32.05 4.44
N LYS A 4 -19.81 -31.55 4.05
CA LYS A 4 -19.93 -30.40 3.13
C LYS A 4 -19.36 -29.13 3.76
N ASN A 5 -19.56 -28.94 5.06
CA ASN A 5 -19.01 -27.81 5.77
C ASN A 5 -17.49 -27.89 5.93
N LEU A 6 -16.93 -29.09 6.15
CA LEU A 6 -15.48 -29.30 6.15
C LEU A 6 -14.87 -28.91 4.78
N GLU A 7 -15.45 -29.38 3.68
CA GLU A 7 -14.96 -29.04 2.32
C GLU A 7 -15.03 -27.54 2.05
N TYR A 8 -16.16 -26.91 2.40
CA TYR A 8 -16.33 -25.46 2.27
C TYR A 8 -15.25 -24.68 3.04
N LEU A 9 -14.98 -25.04 4.29
CA LEU A 9 -13.97 -24.38 5.11
C LEU A 9 -12.55 -24.64 4.60
N LYS A 10 -12.26 -25.85 4.09
CA LYS A 10 -10.97 -26.18 3.46
C LYS A 10 -10.71 -25.26 2.26
N ASP A 11 -11.69 -25.14 1.36
CA ASP A 11 -11.58 -24.29 0.19
C ASP A 11 -11.47 -22.83 0.58
N GLN A 12 -12.25 -22.39 1.57
CA GLN A 12 -12.18 -21.03 2.07
C GLN A 12 -10.78 -20.68 2.62
N ILE A 13 -10.14 -21.58 3.38
CA ILE A 13 -8.76 -21.42 3.87
C ILE A 13 -7.78 -21.33 2.68
N LYS A 14 -7.92 -22.22 1.69
CA LYS A 14 -7.08 -22.23 0.48
C LYS A 14 -7.18 -20.90 -0.27
N TYR A 15 -8.40 -20.46 -0.60
CA TYR A 15 -8.64 -19.26 -1.40
C TYR A 15 -8.46 -17.94 -0.64
N THR A 16 -8.33 -17.98 0.69
CA THR A 16 -7.88 -16.81 1.48
C THR A 16 -6.36 -16.70 1.59
N GLY A 17 -5.61 -17.62 0.95
CA GLY A 17 -4.16 -17.52 0.79
C GLY A 17 -3.33 -18.22 1.86
N PHE A 18 -3.92 -19.10 2.66
CA PHE A 18 -3.19 -19.92 3.64
C PHE A 18 -2.70 -21.25 3.05
N GLY A 19 -3.12 -21.57 1.82
CA GLY A 19 -2.71 -22.76 1.10
C GLY A 19 -3.42 -24.04 1.53
N GLU A 20 -2.80 -25.16 1.22
CA GLU A 20 -3.29 -26.50 1.52
C GLU A 20 -2.61 -27.02 2.81
N GLY A 21 -3.21 -27.98 3.51
CA GLY A 21 -2.63 -28.58 4.73
C GLY A 21 -3.41 -28.35 6.02
N PHE A 22 -4.49 -27.55 5.99
CA PHE A 22 -5.34 -27.34 7.16
C PHE A 22 -6.51 -28.33 7.28
N GLU A 23 -6.71 -29.22 6.31
CA GLU A 23 -7.85 -30.16 6.32
C GLU A 23 -7.82 -31.08 7.55
N ALA A 24 -6.69 -31.76 7.81
CA ALA A 24 -6.57 -32.67 8.94
C ALA A 24 -6.77 -32.00 10.32
N PRO A 25 -6.10 -30.87 10.65
CA PRO A 25 -6.33 -30.20 11.93
C PRO A 25 -7.74 -29.60 12.02
N LEU A 26 -8.31 -29.10 10.93
CA LEU A 26 -9.69 -28.62 10.88
C LEU A 26 -10.70 -29.75 11.17
N LYS A 27 -10.58 -30.87 10.45
CA LYS A 27 -11.40 -32.07 10.62
C LYS A 27 -11.36 -32.55 12.07
N ARG A 28 -10.16 -32.65 12.66
CA ARG A 28 -9.99 -33.05 14.07
C ARG A 28 -10.77 -32.16 15.02
N MET A 29 -10.69 -30.83 14.86
CA MET A 29 -11.39 -29.89 15.74
C MET A 29 -12.92 -29.98 15.60
N MET A 30 -13.40 -30.27 14.39
CA MET A 30 -14.83 -30.48 14.11
C MET A 30 -15.34 -31.84 14.64
N GLU A 31 -14.53 -32.89 14.60
CA GLU A 31 -14.88 -34.23 15.11
C GLU A 31 -15.00 -34.27 16.63
N ILE A 32 -14.11 -33.55 17.35
CA ILE A 32 -14.21 -33.40 18.82
C ILE A 32 -15.23 -32.35 19.25
N GLU A 33 -16.00 -31.81 18.30
CA GLU A 33 -17.02 -30.78 18.49
C GLU A 33 -16.53 -29.55 19.30
N LYS A 34 -15.28 -29.12 19.07
CA LYS A 34 -14.72 -27.98 19.81
C LYS A 34 -15.55 -26.71 19.52
N PRO A 35 -16.11 -25.99 20.51
CA PRO A 35 -16.99 -24.85 20.24
C PRO A 35 -16.30 -23.67 19.54
N ALA A 36 -15.03 -23.44 19.85
CA ALA A 36 -14.18 -22.45 19.20
C ALA A 36 -12.72 -22.92 19.23
N PHE A 37 -12.00 -22.63 18.16
CA PHE A 37 -10.58 -22.99 18.04
C PHE A 37 -9.86 -22.05 17.08
N LYS A 38 -8.53 -22.13 17.08
CA LYS A 38 -7.67 -21.39 16.16
C LYS A 38 -6.75 -22.33 15.40
N LEU A 39 -6.46 -22.00 14.15
CA LEU A 39 -5.40 -22.61 13.36
C LEU A 39 -4.35 -21.54 13.06
N VAL A 40 -3.07 -21.91 13.12
CA VAL A 40 -1.95 -20.98 12.93
C VAL A 40 -1.27 -21.30 11.61
N HIS A 41 -0.99 -20.26 10.83
CA HIS A 41 -0.17 -20.32 9.62
C HIS A 41 1.01 -19.37 9.77
N GLU A 42 2.21 -19.84 9.44
CA GLU A 42 3.42 -19.03 9.45
C GLU A 42 4.02 -19.00 8.04
N THR A 43 4.45 -17.82 7.61
CA THR A 43 5.08 -17.62 6.32
C THR A 43 6.03 -16.43 6.35
N LYS A 44 6.68 -16.15 5.22
CA LYS A 44 7.51 -14.96 5.02
C LYS A 44 7.13 -14.25 3.74
N PHE A 45 7.17 -12.92 3.78
CA PHE A 45 7.06 -12.09 2.59
C PHE A 45 8.29 -11.18 2.52
N GLY A 46 9.16 -11.41 1.53
CA GLY A 46 10.49 -10.82 1.57
C GLY A 46 11.25 -11.35 2.79
N THR A 47 11.76 -10.43 3.62
CA THR A 47 12.43 -10.78 4.88
C THR A 47 11.53 -10.70 6.10
N ASP A 48 10.30 -10.20 5.96
CA ASP A 48 9.34 -10.07 7.05
C ASP A 48 8.76 -11.43 7.43
N LYS A 49 8.64 -11.67 8.74
CA LYS A 49 7.95 -12.84 9.29
C LYS A 49 6.48 -12.51 9.47
N VAL A 50 5.62 -13.41 9.00
CA VAL A 50 4.16 -13.24 9.07
C VAL A 50 3.54 -14.47 9.72
N GLU A 51 2.83 -14.23 10.81
CA GLU A 51 1.99 -15.24 11.47
C GLU A 51 0.52 -14.85 11.31
N ALA A 52 -0.32 -15.81 10.93
CA ALA A 52 -1.77 -15.63 10.85
C ALA A 52 -2.48 -16.63 11.77
N ARG A 53 -3.32 -16.12 12.68
CA ARG A 53 -4.17 -16.92 13.57
C ARG A 53 -5.62 -16.87 13.08
N MET A 54 -6.06 -17.94 12.42
CA MET A 54 -7.42 -18.12 11.89
C MET A 54 -8.37 -18.55 13.00
N ASN A 55 -9.48 -17.83 13.19
CA ASN A 55 -10.46 -18.05 14.25
C ASN A 55 -11.71 -18.77 13.71
N PHE A 56 -12.07 -19.89 14.34
CA PHE A 56 -13.23 -20.69 13.97
C PHE A 56 -14.18 -20.89 15.15
N SER A 57 -15.47 -21.08 14.85
CA SER A 57 -16.48 -21.44 15.86
C SER A 57 -17.59 -22.32 15.31
N LYS A 58 -18.12 -23.22 16.16
CA LYS A 58 -19.37 -23.96 15.91
C LYS A 58 -20.57 -23.02 16.10
N SER A 59 -21.58 -23.16 15.25
CA SER A 59 -22.89 -22.56 15.42
C SER A 59 -23.53 -23.05 16.71
N LYS A 60 -24.27 -22.17 17.40
CA LYS A 60 -25.09 -22.57 18.56
C LYS A 60 -26.42 -23.21 18.15
N GLN A 61 -26.81 -23.07 16.89
CA GLN A 61 -28.13 -23.47 16.38
C GLN A 61 -28.05 -24.65 15.40
N THR A 62 -26.87 -24.92 14.84
CA THR A 62 -26.66 -25.92 13.79
C THR A 62 -25.32 -26.62 14.00
N ASP A 63 -25.07 -27.70 13.25
CA ASP A 63 -23.76 -28.38 13.25
C ASP A 63 -22.71 -27.71 12.32
N MET A 64 -22.96 -26.48 11.90
CA MET A 64 -22.03 -25.74 11.05
C MET A 64 -20.91 -25.09 11.85
N TYR A 65 -19.72 -25.10 11.28
CA TYR A 65 -18.56 -24.33 11.67
C TYR A 65 -18.33 -23.18 10.71
N PHE A 66 -17.81 -22.08 11.24
CA PHE A 66 -17.50 -20.87 10.49
C PHE A 66 -16.05 -20.47 10.70
N PHE A 67 -15.40 -20.05 9.61
CA PHE A 67 -14.15 -19.30 9.66
C PHE A 67 -14.49 -17.81 9.75
N ASN A 68 -14.30 -17.21 10.93
CA ASN A 68 -14.86 -15.90 11.25
C ASN A 68 -13.92 -14.74 10.93
N SER A 69 -12.64 -14.91 11.24
CA SER A 69 -11.61 -13.87 11.10
C SER A 69 -10.22 -14.48 11.18
N TYR A 70 -9.21 -13.76 10.74
CA TYR A 70 -7.82 -14.10 11.00
C TYR A 70 -7.05 -12.86 11.48
N GLN A 71 -6.26 -13.04 12.53
CA GLN A 71 -5.34 -12.01 13.00
C GLN A 71 -3.98 -12.23 12.34
N VAL A 72 -3.48 -11.21 11.65
CA VAL A 72 -2.14 -11.18 11.06
C VAL A 72 -1.21 -10.45 12.01
N SER A 73 -0.02 -11.00 12.21
CA SER A 73 1.09 -10.41 12.93
C SER A 73 2.27 -10.31 11.98
N VAL A 74 2.75 -9.09 11.71
CA VAL A 74 3.90 -8.82 10.84
C VAL A 74 5.05 -8.31 11.70
N GLN A 75 6.17 -9.03 11.66
CA GLN A 75 7.41 -8.69 12.34
C GLN A 75 8.45 -8.35 11.27
N LYS A 76 8.90 -7.09 11.28
CA LYS A 76 9.88 -6.60 10.30
C LYS A 76 11.28 -7.05 10.67
N GLU A 77 12.11 -7.33 9.67
CA GLU A 77 13.50 -7.74 9.91
C GLU A 77 14.31 -6.68 10.68
N ASN A 78 14.07 -5.41 10.38
CA ASN A 78 14.75 -4.28 11.03
C ASN A 78 14.18 -3.90 12.40
N ASN A 79 13.08 -4.53 12.83
CA ASN A 79 12.49 -4.31 14.15
C ASN A 79 11.91 -5.63 14.68
N PRO A 80 12.78 -6.57 15.08
CA PRO A 80 12.36 -7.90 15.50
C PRO A 80 11.60 -7.89 16.83
N ASP A 81 11.71 -6.86 17.66
CA ASP A 81 11.04 -6.87 18.98
C ASP A 81 9.59 -6.37 18.91
N GLU A 82 9.17 -5.80 17.77
CA GLU A 82 7.83 -5.28 17.57
C GLU A 82 7.09 -5.97 16.43
N ALA A 83 5.89 -6.45 16.73
CA ALA A 83 5.00 -7.01 15.71
C ALA A 83 3.75 -6.15 15.58
N MET A 84 3.48 -5.68 14.35
CA MET A 84 2.22 -5.04 14.03
C MET A 84 1.14 -6.12 13.91
N LYS A 85 -0.01 -5.91 14.56
CA LYS A 85 -1.14 -6.84 14.53
C LYS A 85 -2.35 -6.18 13.91
N GLN A 86 -3.06 -6.91 13.06
CA GLN A 86 -4.33 -6.48 12.47
C GLN A 86 -5.24 -7.70 12.31
N THR A 87 -6.51 -7.54 12.66
CA THR A 87 -7.53 -8.58 12.46
C THR A 87 -8.36 -8.27 11.21
N PHE A 88 -8.50 -9.28 10.35
CA PHE A 88 -9.33 -9.22 9.14
C PHE A 88 -10.50 -10.18 9.32
N TYR A 89 -11.71 -9.69 9.04
CA TYR A 89 -12.94 -10.47 9.16
C TYR A 89 -13.27 -11.15 7.84
N ILE A 90 -13.80 -12.37 7.93
CA ILE A 90 -14.33 -13.10 6.79
C ILE A 90 -15.76 -12.66 6.55
N ASN A 91 -16.05 -12.28 5.31
CA ASN A 91 -17.37 -11.95 4.81
C ASN A 91 -17.84 -12.99 3.77
N LYS A 92 -19.10 -12.87 3.33
CA LYS A 92 -19.70 -13.71 2.28
C LYS A 92 -19.18 -13.30 0.89
N GLY A 93 -17.88 -13.46 0.64
CA GLY A 93 -17.22 -13.15 -0.62
C GLY A 93 -16.22 -11.99 -0.52
N ASN A 94 -15.29 -11.95 -1.48
CA ASN A 94 -14.27 -10.91 -1.64
C ASN A 94 -13.45 -10.61 -0.37
N ASN A 95 -13.12 -11.66 0.38
CA ASN A 95 -12.25 -11.58 1.54
C ASN A 95 -10.90 -10.98 1.18
N ILE A 96 -10.30 -10.28 2.13
CA ILE A 96 -8.88 -9.95 2.07
C ILE A 96 -8.12 -11.25 2.21
N THR A 97 -7.19 -11.51 1.30
CA THR A 97 -6.28 -12.66 1.39
C THR A 97 -5.11 -12.34 2.33
N LEU A 98 -4.35 -13.35 2.75
CA LEU A 98 -3.17 -13.12 3.59
C LEU A 98 -2.15 -12.17 2.92
N LYS A 99 -1.93 -12.30 1.60
CA LYS A 99 -1.00 -11.42 0.89
C LYS A 99 -1.52 -9.98 0.78
N GLU A 100 -2.80 -9.80 0.48
CA GLU A 100 -3.44 -8.48 0.47
C GLU A 100 -3.42 -7.83 1.87
N ALA A 101 -3.66 -8.60 2.93
CA ALA A 101 -3.56 -8.15 4.31
C ALA A 101 -2.16 -7.64 4.65
N TYR A 102 -1.13 -8.41 4.29
CA TYR A 102 0.26 -7.98 4.42
C TYR A 102 0.52 -6.69 3.63
N ASN A 103 0.03 -6.59 2.39
CA ASN A 103 0.20 -5.39 1.57
C ASN A 103 -0.44 -4.15 2.22
N LEU A 104 -1.64 -4.28 2.81
CA LEU A 104 -2.30 -3.22 3.58
C LEU A 104 -1.49 -2.80 4.81
N MET A 105 -0.91 -3.77 5.53
CA MET A 105 -0.08 -3.52 6.70
C MET A 105 1.27 -2.87 6.34
N GLU A 106 1.76 -3.07 5.11
CA GLU A 106 2.88 -2.32 4.53
C GLU A 106 2.47 -0.91 4.04
N GLY A 107 1.21 -0.51 4.21
CA GLY A 107 0.69 0.81 3.82
C GLY A 107 0.27 0.94 2.36
N ARG A 108 0.34 -0.16 1.60
CA ARG A 108 -0.09 -0.22 0.21
C ARG A 108 -1.60 -0.32 0.10
N SER A 109 -2.11 -0.06 -1.10
CA SER A 109 -3.54 -0.08 -1.36
C SER A 109 -3.97 -1.33 -2.09
N VAL A 110 -5.13 -1.89 -1.72
CA VAL A 110 -5.71 -3.09 -2.35
C VAL A 110 -7.07 -2.75 -2.93
N ASN A 111 -7.33 -3.12 -4.18
CA ASN A 111 -8.62 -2.95 -4.83
C ASN A 111 -9.49 -4.19 -4.64
N LYS A 112 -10.74 -4.00 -4.19
CA LYS A 112 -11.71 -5.08 -3.96
C LYS A 112 -13.08 -4.67 -4.47
N ASP A 113 -13.83 -5.68 -4.89
CA ASP A 113 -15.28 -5.60 -5.00
C ASP A 113 -15.88 -5.89 -3.62
N LEU A 114 -16.60 -4.94 -3.06
CA LEU A 114 -17.17 -5.00 -1.72
C LEU A 114 -18.70 -5.01 -1.84
N THR A 115 -19.36 -5.40 -0.75
CA THR A 115 -20.82 -5.42 -0.67
C THR A 115 -21.27 -4.44 0.41
N ASN A 116 -22.19 -3.53 0.08
CA ASN A 116 -22.78 -2.63 1.06
C ASN A 116 -23.86 -3.33 1.92
N LYS A 117 -24.48 -2.61 2.85
CA LYS A 117 -25.50 -3.18 3.75
C LYS A 117 -26.74 -3.67 2.99
N GLU A 118 -27.01 -3.09 1.83
CA GLU A 118 -28.10 -3.38 0.93
C GLU A 118 -27.80 -4.57 -0.01
N GLY A 119 -26.61 -5.17 0.09
CA GLY A 119 -26.22 -6.31 -0.75
C GLY A 119 -25.68 -5.91 -2.13
N GLN A 120 -25.53 -4.63 -2.42
CA GLN A 120 -25.04 -4.13 -3.71
C GLN A 120 -23.51 -4.20 -3.76
N LEU A 121 -23.02 -4.73 -4.87
CA LEU A 121 -21.59 -4.78 -5.17
C LEU A 121 -21.09 -3.40 -5.60
N TYR A 122 -19.92 -3.00 -5.09
CA TYR A 122 -19.22 -1.79 -5.51
C TYR A 122 -17.72 -2.01 -5.47
N ASN A 123 -16.97 -1.37 -6.37
CA ASN A 123 -15.51 -1.43 -6.36
C ASN A 123 -14.91 -0.30 -5.50
N ALA A 124 -13.89 -0.62 -4.72
CA ALA A 124 -13.14 0.36 -3.94
C ALA A 124 -11.67 -0.04 -3.75
N TRP A 125 -10.82 0.98 -3.66
CA TRP A 125 -9.48 0.83 -3.13
C TRP A 125 -9.49 0.97 -1.62
N LEU A 126 -8.80 0.07 -0.94
CA LEU A 126 -8.65 0.00 0.50
C LEU A 126 -7.22 0.41 0.86
N GLN A 127 -7.07 1.26 1.87
CA GLN A 127 -5.76 1.63 2.43
C GLN A 127 -5.84 1.73 3.95
N MET A 128 -4.83 1.22 4.66
CA MET A 128 -4.77 1.32 6.10
C MET A 128 -4.46 2.75 6.57
N ASP A 129 -5.19 3.23 7.57
CA ASP A 129 -4.95 4.51 8.24
C ASP A 129 -4.25 4.27 9.58
N PHE A 130 -2.92 4.33 9.57
CA PHE A 130 -2.09 4.11 10.76
C PHE A 130 -2.24 5.19 11.84
N LYS A 131 -3.03 6.25 11.59
CA LYS A 131 -3.29 7.32 12.57
C LYS A 131 -4.53 7.06 13.41
N GLN A 132 -5.39 6.12 12.99
CA GLN A 132 -6.65 5.84 13.67
C GLN A 132 -6.81 4.34 13.89
N SER A 133 -7.04 3.96 15.14
CA SER A 133 -7.46 2.59 15.50
C SER A 133 -8.91 2.57 15.95
N ASP A 134 -9.53 1.40 15.88
CA ASP A 134 -10.76 1.08 16.59
C ASP A 134 -10.48 0.70 18.05
N ASP A 135 -11.55 0.44 18.82
CA ASP A 135 -11.46 0.08 20.24
C ASP A 135 -10.77 -1.28 20.48
N ASN A 136 -10.63 -2.10 19.45
CA ASN A 136 -9.94 -3.39 19.50
C ASN A 136 -8.46 -3.28 19.06
N GLY A 137 -7.97 -2.06 18.81
CA GLY A 137 -6.61 -1.79 18.36
C GLY A 137 -6.35 -2.08 16.88
N ASN A 138 -7.38 -2.37 16.08
CA ASN A 138 -7.21 -2.51 14.63
C ASN A 138 -7.13 -1.12 13.99
N PHE A 139 -6.19 -0.92 13.07
CA PHE A 139 -6.18 0.29 12.26
C PHE A 139 -7.42 0.36 11.36
N LYS A 140 -7.95 1.57 11.19
CA LYS A 140 -9.07 1.82 10.29
C LYS A 140 -8.63 1.63 8.83
N ILE A 141 -9.58 1.24 7.98
CA ILE A 141 -9.38 1.13 6.54
C ILE A 141 -10.12 2.29 5.85
N GLN A 142 -9.37 3.13 5.14
CA GLN A 142 -9.91 4.15 4.25
C GLN A 142 -10.34 3.52 2.93
N GLN A 143 -11.47 3.96 2.40
CA GLN A 143 -12.01 3.49 1.12
C GLN A 143 -12.02 4.63 0.10
N TYR A 144 -11.49 4.35 -1.09
CA TYR A 144 -11.62 5.21 -2.26
C TYR A 144 -12.53 4.48 -3.26
N HIS A 145 -13.83 4.80 -3.20
CA HIS A 145 -14.83 4.22 -4.09
C HIS A 145 -14.55 4.55 -5.56
N GLN A 146 -15.16 3.81 -6.49
CA GLN A 146 -15.05 4.07 -7.94
C GLN A 146 -15.28 5.55 -8.34
N ASN A 147 -16.21 6.24 -7.67
CA ASN A 147 -16.51 7.66 -7.91
C ASN A 147 -15.41 8.63 -7.41
N TYR A 148 -14.43 8.14 -6.66
CA TYR A 148 -13.26 8.92 -6.25
C TYR A 148 -12.41 9.33 -7.47
N GLY A 149 -12.50 8.58 -8.58
CA GLY A 149 -11.84 8.92 -9.85
C GLY A 149 -10.34 8.59 -9.88
N TYR A 150 -9.90 7.57 -9.15
CA TYR A 150 -8.60 6.97 -9.38
C TYR A 150 -8.71 5.86 -10.41
N ASP A 151 -8.12 6.09 -11.58
CA ASP A 151 -8.00 5.12 -12.65
C ASP A 151 -6.56 4.64 -12.73
N LEU A 152 -6.31 3.39 -12.33
CA LEU A 152 -4.98 2.79 -12.34
C LEU A 152 -4.44 2.66 -13.76
N GLU A 153 -5.27 2.20 -14.70
CA GLU A 153 -4.83 1.95 -16.07
C GLU A 153 -4.46 3.25 -16.77
N ALA A 154 -5.33 4.27 -16.69
CA ALA A 154 -5.04 5.59 -17.21
C ALA A 154 -3.84 6.26 -16.51
N THR A 155 -3.56 5.89 -15.25
CA THR A 155 -2.37 6.36 -14.55
C THR A 155 -1.11 5.69 -15.09
N LEU A 156 -1.12 4.37 -15.29
CA LEU A 156 0.01 3.62 -15.84
C LEU A 156 0.37 4.08 -17.25
N SER A 157 -0.62 4.36 -18.10
CA SER A 157 -0.40 4.84 -19.48
C SER A 157 0.33 6.19 -19.58
N LYS A 158 0.50 6.92 -18.47
CA LYS A 158 1.29 8.17 -18.42
C LYS A 158 2.79 7.92 -18.29
N HIS A 159 3.21 6.66 -18.17
CA HIS A 159 4.59 6.25 -17.95
C HIS A 159 5.07 5.34 -19.09
N PRO A 160 6.37 5.40 -19.45
CA PRO A 160 6.92 4.59 -20.53
C PRO A 160 7.22 3.16 -20.06
N ILE A 161 6.17 2.42 -19.68
CA ILE A 161 6.28 1.06 -19.13
C ILE A 161 6.11 0.05 -20.27
N LYS A 162 7.15 -0.75 -20.52
CA LYS A 162 7.21 -1.74 -21.60
C LYS A 162 6.12 -2.82 -21.48
N GLU A 163 5.79 -3.25 -20.27
CA GLU A 163 4.74 -4.25 -20.05
C GLU A 163 3.35 -3.81 -20.51
N LEU A 164 3.11 -2.50 -20.70
CA LEU A 164 1.84 -1.99 -21.21
C LEU A 164 1.63 -2.24 -22.71
N GLU A 165 2.69 -2.53 -23.46
CA GLU A 165 2.64 -2.80 -24.90
C GLU A 165 2.09 -4.19 -25.22
N ASN A 166 2.11 -5.10 -24.25
CA ASN A 166 1.58 -6.45 -24.37
C ASN A 166 0.36 -6.63 -23.46
N GLU A 167 -0.77 -7.04 -24.02
CA GLU A 167 -2.04 -7.15 -23.26
C GLU A 167 -1.96 -8.10 -22.06
N THR A 168 -1.30 -9.25 -22.21
CA THR A 168 -1.12 -10.22 -21.12
C THR A 168 -0.26 -9.65 -20.00
N TYR A 169 0.86 -9.01 -20.33
CA TYR A 169 1.74 -8.40 -19.33
C TYR A 169 1.09 -7.21 -18.64
N LYS A 170 0.36 -6.39 -19.39
CA LYS A 170 -0.46 -5.30 -18.87
C LYS A 170 -1.51 -5.81 -17.88
N SER A 171 -2.27 -6.83 -18.24
CA SER A 171 -3.28 -7.43 -17.36
C SER A 171 -2.65 -7.96 -16.07
N ASN A 172 -1.55 -8.71 -16.19
CA ASN A 172 -0.84 -9.25 -15.03
C ASN A 172 -0.29 -8.14 -14.11
N LEU A 173 0.25 -7.06 -14.70
CA LEU A 173 0.72 -5.89 -13.97
C LEU A 173 -0.42 -5.22 -13.20
N ILE A 174 -1.54 -4.94 -13.88
CA ILE A 174 -2.73 -4.32 -13.28
C ILE A 174 -3.26 -5.19 -12.14
N ASP A 175 -3.40 -6.50 -12.34
CA ASP A 175 -3.89 -7.42 -11.31
C ASP A 175 -2.97 -7.51 -10.11
N SER A 176 -1.66 -7.48 -10.32
CA SER A 176 -0.67 -7.45 -9.24
C SER A 176 -0.80 -6.17 -8.40
N LEU A 177 -0.94 -5.02 -9.06
CA LEU A 177 -1.10 -3.71 -8.42
C LEU A 177 -2.45 -3.58 -7.70
N LYS A 178 -3.53 -4.13 -8.27
CA LYS A 178 -4.84 -4.23 -7.60
C LYS A 178 -4.77 -5.06 -6.32
N LYS A 179 -3.93 -6.10 -6.27
CA LYS A 179 -3.66 -6.88 -5.05
C LYS A 179 -2.75 -6.16 -4.05
N GLY A 180 -2.33 -4.93 -4.35
CA GLY A 180 -1.44 -4.11 -3.52
C GLY A 180 0.01 -4.54 -3.53
N ASN A 181 0.42 -5.36 -4.51
CA ASN A 181 1.82 -5.75 -4.62
C ASN A 181 2.68 -4.57 -5.07
N LEU A 182 3.93 -4.57 -4.60
CA LEU A 182 4.98 -3.76 -5.19
C LEU A 182 5.53 -4.56 -6.38
N GLN A 183 5.22 -4.12 -7.59
CA GLN A 183 5.48 -4.86 -8.81
C GLN A 183 6.65 -4.25 -9.57
N SER A 184 7.59 -5.08 -10.04
CA SER A 184 8.63 -4.60 -10.94
C SER A 184 8.08 -4.36 -12.33
N ALA A 185 8.49 -3.27 -12.96
CA ALA A 185 8.14 -2.88 -14.32
C ALA A 185 9.36 -2.29 -15.04
N THR A 186 9.38 -2.42 -16.36
CA THR A 186 10.50 -1.99 -17.21
C THR A 186 10.17 -0.63 -17.81
N PHE A 187 10.92 0.41 -17.41
CA PHE A 187 10.76 1.77 -17.91
C PHE A 187 11.73 2.05 -19.06
N GLN A 188 11.21 2.60 -20.15
CA GLN A 188 11.96 2.96 -21.35
C GLN A 188 12.19 4.48 -21.40
N ASN A 189 13.40 4.93 -21.03
CA ASN A 189 13.77 6.33 -21.07
C ASN A 189 14.96 6.53 -22.02
N GLU A 190 14.79 7.40 -23.03
CA GLU A 190 15.89 7.90 -23.88
C GLU A 190 16.76 6.79 -24.51
N GLY A 191 16.13 5.67 -24.89
CA GLY A 191 16.81 4.52 -25.50
C GLY A 191 17.44 3.54 -24.52
N SER A 192 17.28 3.75 -23.20
CA SER A 192 17.70 2.83 -22.14
C SER A 192 16.50 2.19 -21.45
N GLU A 193 16.65 0.91 -21.07
CA GLU A 193 15.67 0.20 -20.25
C GLU A 193 16.17 0.14 -18.81
N GLN A 194 15.31 0.57 -17.87
CA GLN A 194 15.59 0.48 -16.44
C GLN A 194 14.47 -0.26 -15.72
N LYS A 195 14.84 -1.18 -14.84
CA LYS A 195 13.88 -1.88 -13.99
C LYS A 195 13.57 -1.02 -12.77
N GLN A 196 12.29 -0.72 -12.57
CA GLN A 196 11.77 0.03 -11.43
C GLN A 196 10.67 -0.77 -10.73
N TYR A 197 10.30 -0.36 -9.52
CA TYR A 197 9.20 -0.96 -8.77
C TYR A 197 8.08 0.04 -8.60
N ILE A 198 6.83 -0.42 -8.78
CA ILE A 198 5.65 0.44 -8.74
C ILE A 198 4.55 -0.14 -7.86
N GLU A 199 3.76 0.74 -7.26
CA GLU A 199 2.58 0.41 -6.48
C GLU A 199 1.47 1.45 -6.72
N ALA A 200 0.21 1.05 -6.53
CA ALA A 200 -0.93 1.94 -6.66
C ALA A 200 -1.00 2.94 -5.49
N ASN A 201 -1.28 4.21 -5.79
CA ASN A 201 -1.48 5.26 -4.81
C ASN A 201 -2.81 6.00 -5.06
N PRO A 202 -3.95 5.36 -4.72
CA PRO A 202 -5.28 5.92 -4.92
C PRO A 202 -5.44 7.27 -4.23
N ARG A 203 -4.90 7.45 -3.02
CA ARG A 203 -4.98 8.70 -2.26
C ARG A 203 -4.61 9.93 -3.10
N PHE A 204 -3.50 9.85 -3.83
CA PHE A 204 -2.99 10.93 -4.67
C PHE A 204 -3.29 10.73 -6.17
N LYS A 205 -4.13 9.75 -6.52
CA LYS A 205 -4.52 9.39 -7.89
C LYS A 205 -3.31 9.19 -8.82
N THR A 206 -2.30 8.51 -8.32
CA THR A 206 -1.00 8.27 -8.98
C THR A 206 -0.51 6.86 -8.67
N ILE A 207 0.63 6.48 -9.24
CA ILE A 207 1.47 5.39 -8.71
C ILE A 207 2.65 5.97 -7.93
N ASN A 208 3.19 5.19 -7.00
CA ASN A 208 4.54 5.43 -6.48
C ASN A 208 5.54 4.61 -7.32
N ILE A 209 6.73 5.15 -7.53
CA ILE A 209 7.81 4.53 -8.29
C ILE A 209 9.07 4.52 -7.44
N TYR A 210 9.79 3.41 -7.47
CA TYR A 210 11.03 3.19 -6.72
C TYR A 210 12.12 2.66 -7.65
N ASP A 211 13.36 3.05 -7.37
CA ASP A 211 14.55 2.54 -8.06
C ASP A 211 14.94 1.13 -7.58
N SER A 212 16.06 0.61 -8.09
CA SER A 212 16.60 -0.70 -7.68
C SER A 212 17.00 -0.77 -6.20
N ASN A 213 17.25 0.37 -5.56
CA ASN A 213 17.61 0.50 -4.15
C ASN A 213 16.40 0.79 -3.25
N MET A 214 15.19 0.65 -3.79
CA MET A 214 13.93 0.91 -3.11
C MET A 214 13.77 2.37 -2.65
N GLN A 215 14.49 3.30 -3.28
CA GLN A 215 14.34 4.73 -3.05
C GLN A 215 13.25 5.30 -3.95
N ARG A 216 12.39 6.15 -3.38
CA ARG A 216 11.27 6.74 -4.13
C ARG A 216 11.79 7.71 -5.18
N VAL A 217 11.39 7.50 -6.43
CA VAL A 217 11.69 8.39 -7.55
C VAL A 217 10.63 9.50 -7.59
N ASP A 218 11.04 10.76 -7.38
CA ASP A 218 10.12 11.89 -7.50
C ASP A 218 10.08 12.41 -8.94
N ASN A 219 9.01 12.07 -9.65
CA ASN A 219 8.77 12.54 -11.02
C ASN A 219 8.47 14.05 -11.11
N ARG A 220 8.50 14.80 -10.01
CA ARG A 220 8.38 16.27 -10.04
C ARG A 220 9.67 16.97 -10.48
N GLN A 221 10.84 16.39 -10.28
CA GLN A 221 12.11 17.06 -10.63
C GLN A 221 12.38 17.09 -12.14
N SER A 222 11.86 16.12 -12.90
CA SER A 222 12.03 16.06 -14.37
C SER A 222 11.26 17.15 -15.15
N LYS A 223 10.36 17.91 -14.49
CA LYS A 223 9.78 19.14 -15.06
C LYS A 223 10.59 20.40 -14.74
N THR A 224 11.28 20.44 -13.61
CA THR A 224 12.05 21.61 -13.18
C THR A 224 13.37 21.73 -13.95
N GLU A 225 14.03 20.60 -14.24
CA GLU A 225 15.30 20.60 -14.96
C GLU A 225 15.14 20.94 -16.45
N LYS A 226 14.02 20.55 -17.07
CA LYS A 226 13.69 20.92 -18.47
C LYS A 226 13.30 22.40 -18.63
N GLN A 227 12.90 23.10 -17.56
CA GLN A 227 12.68 24.55 -17.61
C GLN A 227 13.96 25.35 -17.35
N SER A 228 14.88 24.85 -16.52
CA SER A 228 16.17 25.52 -16.28
C SER A 228 17.11 25.45 -17.47
N GLU A 229 17.08 24.39 -18.28
CA GLU A 229 17.88 24.30 -19.51
C GLU A 229 17.35 25.18 -20.66
N ALA A 230 16.04 25.42 -20.71
CA ALA A 230 15.44 26.34 -21.69
C ALA A 230 15.75 27.81 -21.37
N GLN A 231 15.77 28.20 -20.09
CA GLN A 231 16.10 29.58 -19.69
C GLN A 231 17.61 29.89 -19.74
N SER A 232 18.48 28.90 -19.52
CA SER A 232 19.94 29.10 -19.57
C SER A 232 20.53 29.14 -20.98
N ARG A 233 19.80 28.70 -22.02
CA ARG A 233 20.19 28.89 -23.43
C ARG A 233 19.80 30.25 -24.00
N SER A 234 18.73 30.89 -23.49
CA SER A 234 18.31 32.23 -23.94
C SER A 234 19.11 33.37 -23.31
N ALA A 235 19.74 33.16 -22.15
CA ALA A 235 20.50 34.22 -21.45
C ALA A 235 21.97 34.37 -21.90
N LYS A 236 22.46 33.54 -22.84
CA LYS A 236 23.88 33.54 -23.27
C LYS A 236 24.15 34.32 -24.57
N GLN A 237 23.15 34.99 -25.15
CA GLN A 237 23.31 35.77 -26.38
C GLN A 237 23.17 37.29 -26.23
N GLU A 238 22.79 37.80 -25.05
CA GLU A 238 22.69 39.24 -24.78
C GLU A 238 23.57 39.63 -23.59
N HIS A 239 24.86 39.84 -23.82
CA HIS A 239 25.68 40.86 -23.12
C HIS A 239 27.13 40.81 -23.64
N LYS A 240 27.36 41.49 -24.76
CA LYS A 240 28.67 42.04 -25.11
C LYS A 240 28.49 43.53 -25.35
N GLY A 241 28.91 44.37 -24.39
CA GLY A 241 28.89 45.82 -24.55
C GLY A 241 29.22 46.60 -23.28
N GLN A 242 30.52 46.91 -23.10
CA GLN A 242 31.12 48.08 -22.46
C GLN A 242 31.29 48.17 -20.91
N GLN A 243 32.57 48.03 -20.52
CA GLN A 243 33.31 48.63 -19.39
C GLN A 243 33.51 50.15 -19.65
N GLN A 244 33.76 51.12 -18.74
CA GLN A 244 34.21 51.30 -17.32
C GLN A 244 34.19 52.85 -17.05
N PRO A 245 34.74 53.46 -15.95
CA PRO A 245 34.70 53.25 -14.49
C PRO A 245 34.43 54.58 -13.70
N ILE A 246 34.47 54.59 -12.35
CA ILE A 246 35.19 55.54 -11.44
C ILE A 246 34.94 55.14 -9.96
N ALA A 247 35.92 55.45 -9.11
CA ALA A 247 36.28 54.87 -7.81
C ALA A 247 35.75 55.57 -6.53
N ASP A 248 35.88 54.81 -5.43
CA ASP A 248 36.17 55.14 -4.01
C ASP A 248 35.40 56.23 -3.24
N GLU A 249 34.70 55.81 -2.16
CA GLU A 249 35.11 56.07 -0.77
C GLU A 249 34.14 55.39 0.24
N ALA A 250 34.72 54.70 1.23
CA ALA A 250 34.07 54.34 2.52
C ALA A 250 34.45 55.44 3.56
N PRO A 251 33.97 55.44 4.83
CA PRO A 251 33.22 54.42 5.57
C PRO A 251 32.09 54.97 6.47
N ASP A 252 31.34 54.09 7.14
CA ASP A 252 31.38 53.89 8.61
C ASP A 252 30.07 53.30 9.19
N ILE A 253 30.22 52.44 10.20
CA ILE A 253 29.17 51.69 10.91
C ILE A 253 28.92 52.40 12.25
N PRO A 254 27.70 52.37 12.82
CA PRO A 254 27.62 51.82 14.17
C PRO A 254 26.42 50.89 14.44
N LYS A 255 26.70 49.92 15.32
CA LYS A 255 25.79 48.92 15.90
C LYS A 255 24.90 49.50 17.02
N ALA A 256 23.82 48.75 17.29
CA ALA A 256 23.22 48.40 18.59
C ALA A 256 21.93 49.14 19.03
N LYS A 257 20.87 48.37 19.36
CA LYS A 257 20.60 47.86 20.73
C LYS A 257 19.35 46.95 20.80
N LYS A 258 19.41 46.04 21.77
CA LYS A 258 18.42 45.03 22.16
C LYS A 258 17.27 45.60 23.03
N LYS A 259 16.14 44.87 23.01
CA LYS A 259 15.40 44.25 24.14
C LYS A 259 14.07 44.87 24.65
N ARG A 260 13.14 43.92 24.90
CA ARG A 260 12.04 43.82 25.91
C ARG A 260 10.71 44.49 25.51
N LYS A 261 9.51 44.03 25.92
CA LYS A 261 8.95 42.85 26.62
C LYS A 261 7.42 42.95 26.44
N ARG A 262 6.70 41.83 26.53
CA ARG A 262 5.22 41.74 26.61
C ARG A 262 4.64 42.55 27.78
N PRO A 263 3.35 42.91 27.71
CA PRO A 263 2.46 42.92 28.86
C PRO A 263 1.32 41.89 28.73
N THR A 264 0.98 41.31 29.87
CA THR A 264 -0.30 40.64 30.18
C THR A 264 -1.24 41.69 30.79
N ILE A 265 -2.56 41.49 30.67
CA ILE A 265 -3.72 41.98 31.48
C ILE A 265 -4.91 41.95 30.47
N THR A 266 -6.07 41.35 30.70
CA THR A 266 -6.85 41.04 31.92
C THR A 266 -7.55 39.70 31.74
#